data_AF-A0A844X8F2-F1
#
_entry.id   AF-A0A844X8F2-F1
#
_cell.length_a   1.000
_cell.length_b   1.000
_cell.length_c   1.000
_cell.angle_alpha   90.00
_cell.angle_beta   90.00
_cell.angle_gamma   90.00
#
_symmetry.space_group_name_H-M   'P 1'
#
loop_
_entity.id
_entity.type
_entity.pdbx_description
1 polymer ?
#
loop_
_entity_poly.entity_id
_entity_poly.type
_entity_poly.pdbx_seq_one_letter_code
_entity_poly.pdbx_strand_id
1 'polypeptide(L)'
;MKNKIYFNFIILIVILSCTYRTQSNEQRLDSLSTKNKENKIDANYKTITSKDIASFYYFNNRYGWYEIDTAKFKEKYYFNEQEKKATIKESDFAYFRLKNTYEYYVLDSFKLGKYFYKIIIFQSDGENDTKELQIMLNSYDENQNLIDVILLDQRFTFESEYFREFNIDLNKKSINIKKYEIEHLIYDENSNIIGTKQNPDTMVAIVKYQISKQGNFKKVH
;
A
#
# COMPACT_ATOMS: atom_id res chain seq x y z
N MET A 1 -78.83 10.50 7.51
CA MET A 1 -78.52 11.87 7.02
C MET A 1 -77.22 11.77 6.23
N LYS A 2 -77.30 11.79 4.88
CA LYS A 2 -76.96 12.93 3.99
C LYS A 2 -75.53 13.44 4.24
N ASN A 3 -74.57 13.46 3.31
CA ASN A 3 -74.57 13.40 1.84
C ASN A 3 -73.23 12.86 1.30
N LYS A 4 -73.29 12.18 0.15
CA LYS A 4 -72.20 11.95 -0.80
C LYS A 4 -72.04 13.18 -1.71
N ILE A 5 -70.84 13.34 -2.31
CA ILE A 5 -70.48 13.75 -3.69
C ILE A 5 -69.01 14.23 -3.62
N TYR A 6 -67.97 13.59 -4.16
CA TYR A 6 -67.60 13.01 -5.46
C TYR A 6 -66.79 13.95 -6.38
N PHE A 7 -65.66 13.39 -6.85
CA PHE A 7 -64.86 13.72 -8.05
C PHE A 7 -63.92 14.95 -7.93
N ASN A 8 -62.67 14.95 -8.40
CA ASN A 8 -62.13 14.24 -9.56
C ASN A 8 -60.58 14.07 -9.53
N PHE A 9 -60.12 13.11 -10.34
CA PHE A 9 -58.75 12.70 -10.68
C PHE A 9 -57.72 13.81 -10.94
N ILE A 10 -56.46 13.59 -10.52
CA ILE A 10 -55.25 13.60 -11.38
C ILE A 10 -54.28 12.51 -10.87
N ILE A 11 -53.91 11.60 -11.77
CA ILE A 11 -52.80 10.65 -11.65
C ILE A 11 -51.51 11.36 -12.11
N LEU A 12 -50.41 11.28 -11.35
CA LEU A 12 -49.09 11.09 -11.95
C LEU A 12 -48.09 10.47 -10.97
N ILE A 13 -47.62 9.29 -11.34
CA ILE A 13 -46.50 8.54 -10.78
C ILE A 13 -45.21 9.30 -11.08
N VAL A 14 -44.38 9.57 -10.07
CA VAL A 14 -42.92 9.61 -10.24
C VAL A 14 -42.27 9.06 -8.98
N ILE A 15 -41.99 7.75 -8.99
CA ILE A 15 -40.93 7.16 -8.18
C ILE A 15 -39.65 7.46 -8.94
N LEU A 16 -38.89 8.47 -8.51
CA LEU A 16 -37.52 8.68 -8.98
C LEU A 16 -36.56 8.27 -7.86
N SER A 17 -36.03 7.08 -8.07
CA SER A 17 -34.90 6.44 -7.41
C SER A 17 -33.73 7.41 -7.24
N CYS A 18 -33.41 7.79 -6.00
CA CYS A 18 -32.08 8.28 -5.66
C CYS A 18 -31.13 7.08 -5.48
N THR A 19 -30.83 6.40 -6.58
CA THR A 19 -29.65 5.55 -6.74
C THR A 19 -28.85 6.04 -7.92
N TYR A 20 -28.40 7.30 -7.85
CA TYR A 20 -27.45 7.87 -8.79
C TYR A 20 -26.20 8.32 -8.03
N ARG A 21 -25.36 7.36 -7.64
CA ARG A 21 -23.90 7.57 -7.57
C ARG A 21 -23.01 6.32 -7.41
N THR A 22 -23.54 5.11 -7.50
CA THR A 22 -22.73 3.88 -7.42
C THR A 22 -22.43 3.24 -8.79
N GLN A 23 -23.16 3.59 -9.85
CA GLN A 23 -23.02 2.91 -11.15
C GLN A 23 -21.76 3.28 -11.95
N SER A 24 -21.17 4.46 -11.74
CA SER A 24 -20.01 4.91 -12.52
C SER A 24 -18.68 4.27 -12.11
N ASN A 25 -18.59 3.73 -10.89
CA ASN A 25 -17.40 3.02 -10.41
C ASN A 25 -17.51 1.52 -10.70
N GLU A 26 -18.69 0.92 -10.51
CA GLU A 26 -18.95 -0.50 -10.78
C GLU A 26 -18.77 -0.84 -12.27
N GLN A 27 -19.32 -0.01 -13.18
CA GLN A 27 -19.16 -0.22 -14.62
C GLN A 27 -17.74 0.09 -15.15
N ARG A 28 -16.98 0.98 -14.49
CA ARG A 28 -15.56 1.21 -14.82
C ARG A 28 -14.66 0.07 -14.33
N LEU A 29 -14.95 -0.49 -13.17
CA LEU A 29 -14.20 -1.65 -12.63
C LEU A 29 -14.54 -2.95 -13.37
N ASP A 30 -15.78 -3.13 -13.81
CA ASP A 30 -16.15 -4.23 -14.71
C ASP A 30 -15.43 -4.12 -16.06
N SER A 31 -15.23 -2.91 -16.57
CA SER A 31 -14.42 -2.73 -17.78
C SER A 31 -12.93 -3.03 -17.58
N LEU A 32 -12.42 -3.00 -16.34
CA LEU A 32 -11.08 -3.47 -15.97
C LEU A 32 -11.04 -5.01 -15.82
N SER A 33 -12.16 -5.64 -15.44
CA SER A 33 -12.29 -7.11 -15.38
C SER A 33 -12.43 -7.74 -16.77
N THR A 34 -13.07 -7.06 -17.73
CA THR A 34 -13.28 -7.57 -19.09
C THR A 34 -12.23 -7.18 -20.13
N LYS A 35 -11.38 -6.16 -19.90
CA LYS A 35 -10.29 -5.80 -20.85
C LYS A 35 -8.94 -6.47 -20.57
N ASN A 36 -8.76 -7.09 -19.41
CA ASN A 36 -7.65 -8.01 -19.20
C ASN A 36 -8.10 -9.40 -19.66
N LYS A 37 -8.05 -9.59 -20.99
CA LYS A 37 -8.07 -10.90 -21.64
C LYS A 37 -7.35 -11.91 -20.75
N GLU A 38 -8.04 -13.02 -20.51
CA GLU A 38 -7.58 -14.25 -19.88
C GLU A 38 -6.10 -14.55 -20.18
N ASN A 39 -5.20 -14.01 -19.38
CA ASN A 39 -3.91 -14.64 -19.17
C ASN A 39 -4.18 -15.71 -18.13
N LYS A 40 -4.34 -16.95 -18.61
CA LYS A 40 -4.04 -18.14 -17.81
C LYS A 40 -2.64 -17.94 -17.23
N ILE A 41 -2.55 -17.44 -16.00
CA ILE A 41 -1.31 -17.45 -15.24
C ILE A 41 -1.35 -18.74 -14.43
N ASP A 42 -0.93 -19.83 -15.08
CA ASP A 42 -0.45 -21.01 -14.38
C ASP A 42 1.00 -21.26 -14.81
N ALA A 43 1.86 -21.42 -13.80
CA ALA A 43 3.26 -21.85 -13.85
C ALA A 43 4.31 -20.90 -14.48
N ASN A 44 4.59 -19.80 -13.79
CA ASN A 44 5.99 -19.44 -13.47
C ASN A 44 5.97 -18.61 -12.18
N TYR A 45 6.12 -19.31 -11.06
CA TYR A 45 6.09 -18.71 -9.73
C TYR A 45 7.31 -17.80 -9.53
N LYS A 46 7.08 -16.53 -9.87
CA LYS A 46 8.03 -15.42 -9.79
C LYS A 46 8.38 -15.14 -8.32
N THR A 47 9.66 -14.93 -8.06
CA THR A 47 10.10 -14.24 -6.85
C THR A 47 10.07 -12.75 -7.13
N ILE A 48 9.47 -11.96 -6.24
CA ILE A 48 9.45 -10.49 -6.35
C ILE A 48 10.35 -9.93 -5.26
N THR A 49 11.27 -9.06 -5.62
CA THR A 49 12.29 -8.52 -4.73
C THR A 49 12.30 -7.00 -4.76
N SER A 50 12.94 -6.37 -3.77
CA SER A 50 13.18 -4.93 -3.77
C SER A 50 13.96 -4.46 -5.00
N LYS A 51 14.78 -5.33 -5.63
CA LYS A 51 15.49 -4.98 -6.89
C LYS A 51 14.55 -4.81 -8.07
N ASP A 52 13.48 -5.60 -8.15
CA ASP A 52 12.52 -5.54 -9.26
C ASP A 52 11.77 -4.20 -9.31
N ILE A 53 11.68 -3.52 -8.17
CA ILE A 53 10.95 -2.25 -8.04
C ILE A 53 11.86 -1.04 -7.83
N ALA A 54 13.17 -1.23 -7.67
CA ALA A 54 14.12 -0.15 -7.38
C ALA A 54 14.14 0.94 -8.46
N SER A 55 13.76 0.61 -9.70
CA SER A 55 13.72 1.58 -10.78
C SER A 55 12.58 2.60 -10.68
N PHE A 56 11.59 2.41 -9.80
CA PHE A 56 10.41 3.30 -9.69
C PHE A 56 10.60 4.50 -8.76
N TYR A 57 11.77 4.64 -8.16
CA TYR A 57 12.11 5.76 -7.30
C TYR A 57 13.59 6.09 -7.43
N TYR A 58 13.98 7.27 -6.97
CA TYR A 58 15.37 7.74 -6.99
C TYR A 58 15.66 8.59 -5.75
N PHE A 59 16.92 8.66 -5.35
CA PHE A 59 17.32 9.54 -4.27
C PHE A 59 17.47 10.98 -4.79
N ASN A 60 16.72 11.90 -4.22
CA ASN A 60 16.80 13.32 -4.57
C ASN A 60 17.84 14.01 -3.68
N ASN A 61 19.06 14.20 -4.19
CA ASN A 61 20.15 14.85 -3.48
C ASN A 61 19.86 16.29 -3.03
N ARG A 62 18.89 16.97 -3.66
CA ARG A 62 18.52 18.34 -3.27
C ARG A 62 17.74 18.36 -1.94
N TYR A 63 16.90 17.36 -1.72
CA TYR A 63 16.03 17.30 -0.55
C TYR A 63 16.48 16.28 0.49
N GLY A 64 17.37 15.34 0.12
CA GLY A 64 17.88 14.33 1.04
C GLY A 64 16.91 13.16 1.28
N TRP A 65 15.93 12.94 0.39
CA TRP A 65 14.97 11.84 0.50
C TRP A 65 14.72 11.16 -0.84
N TYR A 66 14.07 10.00 -0.79
CA TYR A 66 13.67 9.25 -1.97
C TYR A 66 12.35 9.77 -2.55
N GLU A 67 12.31 9.96 -3.87
CA GLU A 67 11.14 10.40 -4.62
C GLU A 67 10.69 9.32 -5.61
N ILE A 68 9.38 9.23 -5.80
CA ILE A 68 8.78 8.31 -6.77
C ILE A 68 8.93 8.91 -8.17
N ASP A 69 9.38 8.10 -9.13
CA ASP A 69 9.35 8.45 -10.55
C ASP A 69 7.93 8.32 -11.09
N THR A 70 7.11 9.34 -10.84
CA THR A 70 5.68 9.35 -11.18
C THR A 70 5.41 9.23 -12.68
N ALA A 71 6.38 9.57 -13.54
CA ALA A 71 6.27 9.44 -14.99
C ALA A 71 6.12 7.97 -15.44
N LYS A 72 6.50 7.00 -14.61
CA LYS A 72 6.36 5.57 -14.87
C LYS A 72 4.95 5.03 -14.65
N PHE A 73 4.05 5.84 -14.12
CA PHE A 73 2.69 5.41 -13.78
C PHE A 73 1.65 6.16 -14.61
N LYS A 74 0.67 5.41 -15.09
CA LYS A 74 -0.48 5.97 -15.83
C LYS A 74 -1.61 6.41 -14.93
N GLU A 75 -1.73 5.76 -13.78
CA GLU A 75 -2.82 5.92 -12.84
C GLU A 75 -2.26 6.17 -11.44
N LYS A 76 -2.98 7.00 -10.68
CA LYS A 76 -2.73 7.23 -9.26
C LYS A 76 -4.01 6.97 -8.49
N TYR A 77 -3.86 6.57 -7.24
CA TYR A 77 -4.95 6.21 -6.36
C TYR A 77 -4.79 6.85 -4.98
N TYR A 78 -5.85 6.79 -4.18
CA TYR A 78 -5.86 7.30 -2.81
C TYR A 78 -6.46 6.24 -1.88
N PHE A 79 -6.00 6.23 -0.63
CA PHE A 79 -6.48 5.27 0.36
C PHE A 79 -7.92 5.54 0.79
N ASN A 80 -8.74 4.50 0.79
CA ASN A 80 -10.12 4.57 1.27
C ASN A 80 -10.22 4.40 2.81
N GLU A 81 -11.43 4.55 3.37
CA GLU A 81 -11.64 4.45 4.82
C GLU A 81 -11.30 3.08 5.43
N GLN A 82 -11.47 1.99 4.68
CA GLN A 82 -11.10 0.65 5.13
C GLN A 82 -9.57 0.52 5.20
N GLU A 83 -8.87 0.98 4.17
CA GLU A 83 -7.41 0.95 4.09
C GLU A 83 -6.76 1.77 5.20
N LYS A 84 -7.29 2.97 5.51
CA LYS A 84 -6.78 3.80 6.61
C LYS A 84 -6.90 3.17 7.99
N LYS A 85 -7.92 2.33 8.19
CA LYS A 85 -8.18 1.66 9.48
C LYS A 85 -7.42 0.33 9.60
N ALA A 86 -6.76 -0.11 8.53
CA ALA A 86 -6.03 -1.36 8.54
C ALA A 86 -4.86 -1.31 9.53
N THR A 87 -4.65 -2.40 10.25
CA THR A 87 -3.40 -2.61 10.98
C THR A 87 -2.30 -2.96 10.00
N ILE A 88 -1.24 -2.15 9.96
CA ILE A 88 -0.12 -2.34 9.05
C ILE A 88 0.98 -3.13 9.77
N LYS A 89 1.24 -4.35 9.31
CA LYS A 89 2.30 -5.19 9.87
C LYS A 89 3.66 -4.63 9.52
N GLU A 90 4.60 -4.78 10.46
CA GLU A 90 5.97 -4.26 10.33
C GLU A 90 6.01 -2.72 10.16
N SER A 91 5.01 -2.02 10.70
CA SER A 91 5.10 -0.57 10.94
C SER A 91 5.93 -0.34 12.19
N ASP A 92 7.23 -0.11 12.03
CA ASP A 92 8.16 -0.01 13.16
C ASP A 92 8.00 1.31 13.93
N PHE A 93 7.50 2.33 13.26
CA PHE A 93 7.36 3.66 13.80
C PHE A 93 5.91 3.96 14.18
N ALA A 94 5.69 4.33 15.43
CA ALA A 94 4.35 4.54 15.98
C ALA A 94 3.57 5.68 15.31
N TYR A 95 4.28 6.66 14.73
CA TYR A 95 3.69 7.83 14.06
C TYR A 95 3.08 7.49 12.69
N PHE A 96 3.51 6.41 12.05
CA PHE A 96 3.11 6.12 10.68
C PHE A 96 1.62 5.75 10.60
N ARG A 97 0.85 6.53 9.83
CA ARG A 97 -0.57 6.32 9.56
C ARG A 97 -0.91 6.68 8.11
N LEU A 98 -1.78 5.88 7.49
CA LEU A 98 -2.28 6.17 6.14
C LEU A 98 -3.25 7.34 6.15
N LYS A 99 -3.08 8.25 5.19
CA LYS A 99 -3.95 9.41 4.97
C LYS A 99 -4.61 9.31 3.60
N ASN A 100 -5.82 9.86 3.47
CA ASN A 100 -6.52 9.93 2.18
C ASN A 100 -5.88 10.93 1.20
N THR A 101 -4.99 11.79 1.69
CA THR A 101 -4.18 12.71 0.88
C THR A 101 -2.96 12.05 0.27
N TYR A 102 -2.56 10.86 0.73
CA TYR A 102 -1.43 10.14 0.16
C TYR A 102 -1.83 9.51 -1.16
N GLU A 103 -1.11 9.92 -2.22
CA GLU A 103 -1.18 9.30 -3.53
C GLU A 103 -0.35 8.03 -3.53
N TYR A 104 -0.94 6.92 -3.96
CA TYR A 104 -0.21 5.68 -4.19
C TYR A 104 -0.31 5.21 -5.63
N TYR A 105 0.67 4.40 -6.00
CA TYR A 105 0.83 3.82 -7.32
C TYR A 105 1.00 2.30 -7.19
N VAL A 106 0.43 1.54 -8.12
CA VAL A 106 0.56 0.07 -8.13
C VAL A 106 1.82 -0.32 -8.90
N LEU A 107 2.72 -1.03 -8.22
CA LEU A 107 3.98 -1.53 -8.78
C LEU A 107 3.83 -2.90 -9.46
N ASP A 108 3.13 -3.82 -8.79
CA ASP A 108 2.86 -5.17 -9.29
C ASP A 108 1.55 -5.68 -8.70
N SER A 109 0.95 -6.69 -9.31
CA SER A 109 -0.27 -7.33 -8.83
C SER A 109 -0.30 -8.80 -9.22
N PHE A 110 -0.73 -9.65 -8.30
CA PHE A 110 -0.79 -11.10 -8.53
C PHE A 110 -1.95 -11.74 -7.79
N LYS A 111 -2.28 -12.97 -8.16
CA LYS A 111 -3.35 -13.77 -7.56
C LYS A 111 -2.77 -15.06 -6.98
N LEU A 112 -3.19 -15.43 -5.78
CA LEU A 112 -2.89 -16.76 -5.19
C LEU A 112 -4.21 -17.40 -4.76
N GLY A 113 -4.64 -18.43 -5.48
CA GLY A 113 -5.97 -19.02 -5.28
C GLY A 113 -7.06 -18.00 -5.61
N LYS A 114 -7.90 -17.65 -4.62
CA LYS A 114 -8.97 -16.66 -4.79
C LYS A 114 -8.61 -15.23 -4.33
N TYR A 115 -7.43 -15.04 -3.76
CA TYR A 115 -7.02 -13.76 -3.17
C TYR A 115 -6.19 -12.94 -4.15
N PHE A 116 -6.41 -11.62 -4.13
CA PHE A 116 -5.69 -10.66 -4.95
C PHE A 116 -4.69 -9.90 -4.10
N TYR A 117 -3.51 -9.64 -4.66
CA TYR A 117 -2.42 -8.95 -3.98
C TYR A 117 -1.94 -7.79 -4.83
N LYS A 118 -1.67 -6.66 -4.19
CA LYS A 118 -1.10 -5.47 -4.83
C LYS A 118 0.14 -5.03 -4.08
N ILE A 119 1.24 -4.86 -4.80
CA ILE A 119 2.40 -4.14 -4.31
C ILE A 119 2.20 -2.68 -4.70
N ILE A 120 2.21 -1.78 -3.73
CA ILE A 120 2.01 -0.35 -3.94
C ILE A 120 3.19 0.45 -3.41
N ILE A 121 3.39 1.64 -3.97
CA ILE A 121 4.39 2.62 -3.54
C ILE A 121 3.71 3.98 -3.33
N PHE A 122 4.13 4.69 -2.30
CA PHE A 122 3.67 6.05 -1.99
C PHE A 122 4.69 6.75 -1.09
N GLN A 123 4.52 8.06 -0.94
CA GLN A 123 5.27 8.84 0.05
C GLN A 123 4.36 9.18 1.22
N SER A 124 4.90 9.07 2.43
CA SER A 124 4.26 9.57 3.65
C SER A 124 5.07 10.71 4.26
N ASP A 125 4.42 11.49 5.11
CA ASP A 125 5.10 12.44 5.97
C ASP A 125 5.84 11.66 7.08
N GLY A 126 7.14 11.91 7.21
CA GLY A 126 7.96 11.50 8.35
C GLY A 126 8.03 12.60 9.40
N GLU A 127 8.97 12.45 10.33
CA GLU A 127 9.27 13.50 11.31
C GLU A 127 9.98 14.69 10.63
N ASN A 128 9.86 15.89 11.22
CA ASN A 128 10.55 17.11 10.77
C ASN A 128 10.34 17.46 9.27
N ASP A 129 9.11 17.32 8.78
CA ASP A 129 8.72 17.58 7.38
C ASP A 129 9.48 16.75 6.33
N THR A 130 10.12 15.64 6.75
CA THR A 130 10.75 14.70 5.82
C THR A 130 9.73 13.88 5.06
N LYS A 131 10.10 13.42 3.86
CA LYS A 131 9.32 12.45 3.10
C LYS A 131 9.93 11.08 3.23
N GLU A 132 9.09 10.12 3.55
CA GLU A 132 9.49 8.71 3.63
C GLU A 132 8.84 7.94 2.48
N LEU A 133 9.66 7.14 1.80
CA LEU A 133 9.17 6.24 0.75
C LEU A 133 8.64 4.97 1.41
N GLN A 134 7.42 4.58 1.05
CA GLN A 134 6.75 3.40 1.58
C GLN A 134 6.42 2.45 0.44
N ILE A 135 6.72 1.16 0.63
CA ILE A 135 6.30 0.08 -0.27
C ILE A 135 5.51 -0.95 0.54
N MET A 136 4.27 -1.19 0.16
CA MET A 136 3.35 -2.07 0.89
C MET A 136 2.85 -3.20 0.01
N LEU A 137 2.55 -4.34 0.65
CA LEU A 137 1.78 -5.43 0.06
C LEU A 137 0.41 -5.49 0.72
N ASN A 138 -0.63 -5.32 -0.08
CA ASN A 138 -2.02 -5.41 0.34
C ASN A 138 -2.64 -6.70 -0.18
N SER A 139 -3.38 -7.41 0.67
CA SER A 139 -4.17 -8.59 0.32
C SER A 139 -5.66 -8.24 0.30
N TYR A 140 -6.38 -8.72 -0.72
CA TYR A 140 -7.80 -8.49 -0.92
C TYR A 140 -8.55 -9.80 -1.16
N ASP A 141 -9.83 -9.83 -0.79
CA ASP A 141 -10.75 -10.93 -1.11
C ASP A 141 -11.26 -10.85 -2.56
N GLU A 142 -12.12 -11.80 -2.94
CA GLU A 142 -12.70 -11.87 -4.29
C GLU A 142 -13.61 -10.69 -4.64
N ASN A 143 -14.11 -9.98 -3.63
CA ASN A 143 -14.94 -8.78 -3.74
C ASN A 143 -14.12 -7.49 -3.60
N GLN A 144 -12.77 -7.58 -3.63
CA GLN A 144 -11.84 -6.46 -3.46
C GLN A 144 -11.88 -5.80 -2.08
N ASN A 145 -12.41 -6.46 -1.04
CA ASN A 145 -12.29 -5.98 0.33
C ASN A 145 -10.89 -6.26 0.85
N LEU A 146 -10.29 -5.27 1.53
CA LEU A 146 -8.98 -5.43 2.15
C LEU A 146 -9.03 -6.46 3.28
N ILE A 147 -8.13 -7.44 3.21
CA ILE A 147 -7.96 -8.51 4.22
C ILE A 147 -6.82 -8.14 5.16
N ASP A 148 -5.65 -7.82 4.61
CA ASP A 148 -4.42 -7.71 5.39
C ASP A 148 -3.37 -6.87 4.67
N VAL A 149 -2.43 -6.34 5.45
CA VAL A 149 -1.44 -5.36 4.98
C VAL A 149 -0.11 -5.59 5.67
N ILE A 150 0.98 -5.59 4.89
CA ILE A 150 2.35 -5.61 5.41
C ILE A 150 3.21 -4.56 4.70
N LEU A 151 3.99 -3.83 5.49
CA LEU A 151 4.96 -2.86 5.00
C LEU A 151 6.26 -3.57 4.61
N LEU A 152 6.56 -3.60 3.32
CA LEU A 152 7.71 -4.30 2.75
C LEU A 152 8.99 -3.47 2.83
N ASP A 153 8.91 -2.20 2.47
CA ASP A 153 10.00 -1.23 2.56
C ASP A 153 9.47 0.08 3.15
N GLN A 154 10.27 0.68 4.00
CA GLN A 154 10.15 2.03 4.49
C GLN A 154 11.56 2.60 4.39
N ARG A 155 11.70 3.72 3.69
CA ARG A 155 13.00 4.24 3.32
C ARG A 155 13.08 5.74 3.51
N PHE A 156 14.06 6.17 4.31
CA PHE A 156 14.33 7.56 4.60
C PHE A 156 15.78 7.76 5.06
N THR A 157 16.23 9.01 5.02
CA THR A 157 17.53 9.43 5.52
C THR A 157 17.31 10.67 6.37
N PHE A 158 17.56 10.57 7.67
CA PHE A 158 17.54 11.70 8.60
C PHE A 158 18.81 11.67 9.46
N GLU A 159 18.69 11.41 10.77
CA GLU A 159 19.82 11.16 11.67
C GLU A 159 20.48 9.81 11.36
N SER A 160 19.67 8.81 11.05
CA SER A 160 20.08 7.52 10.52
C SER A 160 19.51 7.29 9.12
N GLU A 161 20.19 6.47 8.32
CA GLU A 161 19.61 5.91 7.10
C GLU A 161 18.82 4.65 7.47
N TYR A 162 17.55 4.61 7.11
CA TYR A 162 16.70 3.44 7.31
C TYR A 162 16.18 2.96 5.97
N PHE A 163 16.32 1.67 5.69
CA PHE A 163 15.72 1.03 4.53
C PHE A 163 15.52 -0.46 4.75
N ARG A 164 14.69 -1.08 3.89
CA ARG A 164 14.50 -2.52 3.91
C ARG A 164 14.73 -3.12 2.53
N GLU A 165 15.11 -4.38 2.55
CA GLU A 165 15.08 -5.25 1.39
C GLU A 165 14.05 -6.34 1.62
N PHE A 166 13.28 -6.69 0.59
CA PHE A 166 12.29 -7.75 0.70
C PHE A 166 12.41 -8.78 -0.43
N ASN A 167 11.88 -9.96 -0.15
CA ASN A 167 11.77 -11.06 -1.08
C ASN A 167 10.43 -11.79 -0.83
N ILE A 168 9.57 -11.80 -1.85
CA ILE A 168 8.30 -12.52 -1.88
C ILE A 168 8.49 -13.73 -2.80
N ASP A 169 8.53 -14.92 -2.22
CA ASP A 169 8.58 -16.19 -2.95
C ASP A 169 7.15 -16.74 -3.06
N LEU A 170 6.58 -16.67 -4.26
CA LEU A 170 5.20 -17.11 -4.52
C LEU A 170 5.05 -18.64 -4.53
N ASN A 171 6.14 -19.40 -4.77
CA ASN A 171 6.11 -20.87 -4.65
C ASN A 171 5.91 -21.26 -3.18
N LYS A 172 6.77 -20.71 -2.32
CA LYS A 172 6.79 -21.01 -0.89
C LYS A 172 5.75 -20.23 -0.11
N LYS A 173 5.09 -19.27 -0.77
CA LYS A 173 4.16 -18.32 -0.16
C LYS A 173 4.81 -17.63 1.04
N SER A 174 6.08 -17.24 0.89
CA SER A 174 6.87 -16.66 1.97
C SER A 174 7.31 -15.25 1.62
N ILE A 175 7.38 -14.39 2.64
CA ILE A 175 7.86 -13.02 2.55
C ILE A 175 9.01 -12.90 3.55
N ASN A 176 10.18 -12.48 3.09
CA ASN A 176 11.32 -12.17 3.94
C ASN A 176 11.60 -10.68 3.83
N ILE A 177 11.78 -9.99 4.96
CA ILE A 177 12.12 -8.57 5.01
C ILE A 177 13.38 -8.44 5.87
N LYS A 178 14.41 -7.83 5.31
CA LYS A 178 15.66 -7.49 5.98
C LYS A 178 15.68 -5.98 6.16
N LYS A 179 15.73 -5.54 7.41
CA LYS A 179 15.71 -4.14 7.81
C LYS A 179 17.13 -3.70 8.11
N TYR A 180 17.50 -2.53 7.61
CA TYR A 180 18.79 -1.91 7.81
C TYR A 180 18.56 -0.54 8.45
N GLU A 181 19.35 -0.28 9.47
CA GLU A 181 19.47 1.02 10.11
C GLU A 181 20.96 1.34 10.21
N ILE A 182 21.36 2.48 9.63
CA ILE A 182 22.76 2.89 9.52
C ILE A 182 22.90 4.23 10.25
N GLU A 183 23.65 4.21 11.35
CA GLU A 183 23.91 5.37 12.19
C GLU A 183 25.22 6.05 11.77
N HIS A 184 25.09 7.26 11.23
CA HIS A 184 26.20 8.05 10.70
C HIS A 184 26.78 9.06 11.70
N LEU A 185 26.06 9.37 12.79
CA LEU A 185 26.39 10.43 13.72
C LEU A 185 27.20 9.92 14.92
N ILE A 186 28.03 10.81 15.47
CA ILE A 186 28.76 10.61 16.72
C ILE A 186 28.14 11.54 17.75
N TYR A 187 27.84 11.00 18.92
CA TYR A 187 27.26 11.74 20.05
C TYR A 187 28.25 11.83 21.22
N ASP A 188 28.21 12.94 21.95
CA ASP A 188 28.86 13.05 23.26
C ASP A 188 28.03 12.40 24.39
N GLU A 189 28.52 12.48 25.63
CA GLU A 189 27.80 11.96 26.81
C GLU A 189 26.46 12.65 27.10
N ASN A 190 26.24 13.84 26.53
CA ASN A 190 25.01 14.63 26.67
C ASN A 190 24.08 14.46 25.46
N SER A 191 24.35 13.51 24.57
CA SER A 191 23.60 13.27 23.31
C SER A 191 23.68 14.40 22.29
N ASN A 192 24.69 15.26 22.36
CA ASN A 192 24.93 16.26 21.32
C ASN A 192 25.66 15.64 20.14
N ILE A 193 25.27 16.02 18.91
CA ILE A 193 25.98 15.61 17.69
C ILE A 193 27.33 16.33 17.64
N ILE A 194 28.42 15.56 17.70
CA ILE A 194 29.81 16.09 17.68
C ILE A 194 30.57 15.74 16.40
N GLY A 195 29.97 14.95 15.50
CA GLY A 195 30.58 14.63 14.22
C GLY A 195 29.88 13.50 13.49
N THR A 196 30.55 12.98 12.45
CA THR A 196 30.10 11.84 11.66
C THR A 196 31.13 10.71 11.70
N LYS A 197 30.64 9.47 11.65
CA LYS A 197 31.46 8.25 11.62
C LYS A 197 32.03 8.05 10.21
N GLN A 198 33.33 7.76 10.11
CA GLN A 198 33.91 7.29 8.84
C GLN A 198 33.39 5.90 8.46
N ASN A 199 33.14 5.04 9.46
CA ASN A 199 32.52 3.73 9.32
C ASN A 199 31.22 3.71 10.12
N PRO A 200 30.06 3.91 9.49
CA PRO A 200 28.77 3.91 10.16
C PRO A 200 28.45 2.56 10.81
N ASP A 201 27.76 2.60 11.96
CA ASP A 201 27.27 1.38 12.60
C ASP A 201 26.01 0.91 11.88
N THR A 202 25.96 -0.37 11.51
CA THR A 202 24.81 -0.93 10.79
C THR A 202 24.11 -1.98 11.64
N MET A 203 22.84 -1.73 11.97
CA MET A 203 21.95 -2.71 12.59
C MET A 203 21.13 -3.43 11.54
N VAL A 204 21.01 -4.75 11.67
CA VAL A 204 20.27 -5.60 10.74
C VAL A 204 19.28 -6.48 11.48
N ALA A 205 18.01 -6.40 11.12
CA ALA A 205 16.96 -7.29 11.60
C ALA A 205 16.32 -8.05 10.43
N ILE A 206 15.97 -9.32 10.62
CA ILE A 206 15.28 -10.13 9.61
C ILE A 206 13.94 -10.59 10.19
N VAL A 207 12.87 -10.34 9.45
CA VAL A 207 11.53 -10.85 9.76
C VAL A 207 11.02 -11.70 8.61
N LYS A 208 10.32 -12.79 8.96
CA LYS A 208 9.80 -13.75 8.00
C LYS A 208 8.30 -13.90 8.18
N TYR A 209 7.61 -14.06 7.07
CA TYR A 209 6.15 -14.18 7.00
C TYR A 209 5.75 -15.28 6.04
N GLN A 210 4.60 -15.89 6.29
CA GLN A 210 3.91 -16.79 5.37
C GLN A 210 2.57 -16.18 4.95
N ILE A 211 2.24 -16.28 3.66
CA ILE A 211 0.90 -16.00 3.15
C ILE A 211 0.02 -17.22 3.46
N SER A 212 -0.94 -17.02 4.35
CA SER A 212 -1.86 -18.06 4.80
C SER A 212 -2.89 -18.43 3.72
N LYS A 213 -3.57 -19.55 3.93
CA LYS A 213 -4.70 -19.97 3.08
C LYS A 213 -5.89 -19.00 3.08
N GLN A 214 -5.94 -18.07 4.04
CA GLN A 214 -6.99 -17.06 4.18
C GLN A 214 -6.60 -15.68 3.61
N GLY A 215 -5.45 -15.58 2.94
CA GLY A 215 -4.95 -14.32 2.38
C GLY A 215 -4.05 -13.52 3.33
N ASN A 216 -4.15 -13.73 4.64
CA ASN A 216 -3.38 -13.01 5.67
C ASN A 216 -1.88 -13.35 5.66
N PHE A 217 -1.05 -12.39 6.08
CA PHE A 217 0.38 -12.50 6.35
C PHE A 217 0.63 -12.91 7.80
N LYS A 218 1.18 -14.10 8.04
CA LYS A 218 1.49 -14.61 9.39
C LYS A 218 2.99 -14.59 9.63
N LYS A 219 3.44 -13.92 10.70
CA LYS A 219 4.84 -13.91 11.09
C LYS A 219 5.27 -15.33 11.48
N VAL A 220 6.46 -15.74 11.06
CA VAL A 220 7.06 -17.04 11.40
C VAL A 220 8.40 -16.81 12.09
N HIS A 221 8.67 -17.62 13.10
CA HIS A 221 9.91 -17.60 13.89
C HIS A 221 10.86 -18.69 13.38
#